data_AF-A0AAN6BUQ0-F1
#
_entry.id   AF-A0AAN6BUQ0-F1
#
_cell.length_a   1.000
_cell.length_b   1.000
_cell.length_c   1.000
_cell.angle_alpha   90.00
_cell.angle_beta   90.00
_cell.angle_gamma   90.00
#
_symmetry.space_group_name_H-M   'P 1'
#
loop_
_entity.id
_entity.type
_entity.pdbx_description
1 polymer ?
#
loop_
_entity_poly.entity_id
_entity_poly.type
_entity_poly.pdbx_seq_one_letter_code
_entity_poly.pdbx_strand_id
1 'polypeptide(L)'
;MAARLSEMMITTFKTLDTEDDQNSVAPRFCSLVIPLVCSIMALDAARSFFPGKWVNIFCGENDQSTRGFWGSNKNSYKLQIAEAFDVFTSTSLKCEYRGDSGVPCVNRYASHQCHQNDKGEVIGPGYYDSQLLDELVIQWENSLYSRLNALDNEIDSQDTRQARRNATWRMHREAVEGLYSVVKTLENADLMMCSWCFCNDSSEFLACGHGICNACLAEIAIPSGMDQRLKVVESCSLHTPWRLFEPPLHFFQLPVQIGPRILSLDGDSGHEVIQTAILKDVENHFGRQIPIRHFFDLIGGSGTGGLLAIGIGQGNWGLGESATSLLNLQRDSYGRMPNDAIKKVFGGDFKSQRIIGSRVSTKRKGNI
;
A
#
# COMPACT_ATOMS: atom_id res chain seq x y z
N MET A 1 7.56 7.22 5.55
CA MET A 1 6.26 7.75 6.02
C MET A 1 6.12 9.23 5.72
N ALA A 2 7.09 10.07 6.11
CA ALA A 2 7.04 11.53 5.96
C ALA A 2 6.54 12.03 4.60
N ALA A 3 7.15 11.57 3.50
CA ALA A 3 6.75 11.97 2.14
C ALA A 3 5.28 11.64 1.79
N ARG A 4 4.75 10.53 2.30
CA ARG A 4 3.36 10.10 2.05
C ARG A 4 2.38 10.93 2.86
N LEU A 5 2.74 11.21 4.11
CA LEU A 5 1.94 12.07 4.98
C LEU A 5 1.93 13.51 4.47
N SER A 6 3.05 14.04 3.98
CA SER A 6 3.06 15.40 3.42
C SER A 6 2.19 15.50 2.17
N GLU A 7 2.23 14.53 1.26
CA GLU A 7 1.35 14.52 0.08
C GLU A 7 -0.14 14.46 0.47
N MET A 8 -0.49 13.62 1.44
CA MET A 8 -1.84 13.53 2.00
C MET A 8 -2.26 14.88 2.63
N MET A 9 -1.39 15.51 3.42
CA MET A 9 -1.64 16.84 4.03
C MET A 9 -1.83 17.91 2.95
N ILE A 10 -0.96 17.97 1.96
CA ILE A 10 -1.03 18.93 0.84
C ILE A 10 -2.36 18.77 0.09
N THR A 11 -2.75 17.53 -0.22
CA THR A 11 -3.99 17.24 -0.96
C THR A 11 -5.23 17.59 -0.14
N THR A 12 -5.20 17.26 1.16
CA THR A 12 -6.26 17.62 2.11
C THR A 12 -6.43 19.12 2.19
N PHE A 13 -5.33 19.85 2.42
CA PHE A 13 -5.35 21.30 2.52
C PHE A 13 -5.86 21.96 1.23
N LYS A 14 -5.35 21.56 0.06
CA LYS A 14 -5.82 22.09 -1.23
C LYS A 14 -7.33 21.89 -1.43
N THR A 15 -7.87 20.77 -0.97
CA THR A 15 -9.31 20.50 -1.09
C THR A 15 -10.13 21.40 -0.16
N LEU A 16 -9.67 21.63 1.06
CA LEU A 16 -10.34 22.49 2.03
C LEU A 16 -10.22 23.98 1.67
N ASP A 17 -9.06 24.41 1.17
CA ASP A 17 -8.78 25.81 0.80
C ASP A 17 -9.64 26.28 -0.39
N THR A 18 -10.10 25.36 -1.25
CA THR A 18 -10.99 25.69 -2.37
C THR A 18 -12.45 25.94 -2.01
N GLU A 19 -12.87 25.69 -0.76
CA GLU A 19 -14.27 25.82 -0.32
C GLU A 19 -14.64 27.23 0.21
N ASP A 20 -13.80 28.25 -0.04
CA ASP A 20 -14.07 29.70 0.15
C ASP A 20 -14.33 30.19 1.60
N ASP A 21 -14.06 29.38 2.62
CA ASP A 21 -14.12 29.79 4.05
C ASP A 21 -12.75 29.72 4.72
N GLN A 22 -11.90 30.72 4.46
CA GLN A 22 -10.52 30.79 4.99
C GLN A 22 -10.45 30.78 6.52
N ASN A 23 -11.48 31.29 7.21
CA ASN A 23 -11.51 31.37 8.68
C ASN A 23 -11.76 30.02 9.38
N SER A 24 -12.08 28.95 8.63
CA SER A 24 -12.32 27.61 9.19
C SER A 24 -11.37 26.53 8.67
N VAL A 25 -10.43 26.86 7.78
CA VAL A 25 -9.55 25.86 7.14
C VAL A 25 -8.62 25.19 8.16
N ALA A 26 -7.96 25.95 9.04
CA ALA A 26 -7.05 25.36 10.03
C ALA A 26 -7.75 24.38 11.00
N PRO A 27 -8.87 24.75 11.66
CA PRO A 27 -9.66 23.81 12.47
C PRO A 27 -10.13 22.59 11.70
N ARG A 28 -10.68 22.76 10.48
CA ARG A 28 -11.14 21.63 9.65
C ARG A 28 -9.99 20.70 9.28
N PHE A 29 -8.87 21.26 8.83
CA PHE A 29 -7.66 20.52 8.47
C PHE A 29 -7.16 19.69 9.66
N CYS A 30 -6.97 20.33 10.82
CA CYS A 30 -6.53 19.66 12.04
C CYS A 30 -7.50 18.56 12.47
N SER A 31 -8.82 18.80 12.39
CA SER A 31 -9.84 17.82 12.77
C SER A 31 -9.85 16.56 11.90
N LEU A 32 -9.41 16.66 10.63
CA LEU A 32 -9.34 15.52 9.71
C LEU A 32 -7.97 14.83 9.78
N VAL A 33 -6.89 15.61 9.75
CA VAL A 33 -5.53 15.08 9.59
C VAL A 33 -4.99 14.49 10.88
N ILE A 34 -5.23 15.13 12.03
CA ILE A 34 -4.62 14.71 13.31
C ILE A 34 -5.12 13.33 13.75
N PRO A 35 -6.45 13.03 13.77
CA PRO A 35 -6.92 11.68 14.10
C PRO A 35 -6.34 10.62 13.18
N LEU A 36 -6.21 10.93 11.89
CA LEU A 36 -5.66 10.02 10.90
C LEU A 36 -4.18 9.74 11.17
N VAL A 37 -3.34 10.78 11.31
CA VAL A 37 -1.90 10.63 11.59
C VAL A 37 -1.67 9.83 12.87
N CYS A 38 -2.38 10.16 13.95
CA CYS A 38 -2.27 9.40 15.21
C CYS A 38 -2.71 7.93 15.05
N SER A 39 -3.77 7.67 14.27
CA SER A 39 -4.24 6.31 14.03
C SER A 39 -3.30 5.49 13.14
N ILE A 40 -2.67 6.11 12.14
CA ILE A 40 -1.68 5.48 11.26
C ILE A 40 -0.51 4.98 12.10
N MET A 41 -0.02 5.81 13.00
CA MET A 41 1.04 5.45 13.92
C MET A 41 0.64 4.31 14.86
N ALA A 42 -0.52 4.43 15.50
CA ALA A 42 -1.01 3.40 16.42
C ALA A 42 -1.15 2.06 15.69
N LEU A 43 -1.66 2.07 14.46
CA LEU A 43 -1.78 0.88 13.63
C LEU A 43 -0.41 0.28 13.28
N ASP A 44 0.54 1.10 12.84
CA ASP A 44 1.89 0.63 12.49
C ASP A 44 2.61 0.02 13.70
N ALA A 45 2.50 0.68 14.85
CA ALA A 45 3.12 0.22 16.07
C ALA A 45 2.41 -1.02 16.66
N ALA A 46 1.08 -1.12 16.56
CA ALA A 46 0.32 -2.33 16.91
C ALA A 46 0.63 -3.54 16.01
N ARG A 47 1.04 -3.28 14.76
CA ARG A 47 1.50 -4.31 13.81
C ARG A 47 2.93 -4.74 14.09
N SER A 48 3.78 -3.80 14.48
CA SER A 48 5.19 -4.03 14.82
C SER A 48 5.42 -4.55 16.24
N PHE A 49 4.36 -4.59 17.06
CA PHE A 49 4.37 -5.08 18.44
C PHE A 49 5.28 -4.29 19.39
N PHE A 50 5.35 -2.97 19.21
CA PHE A 50 6.01 -2.11 20.18
C PHE A 50 5.19 -2.07 21.49
N PRO A 51 5.78 -2.46 22.65
CA PRO A 51 5.11 -2.32 23.93
C PRO A 51 5.19 -0.87 24.44
N GLY A 52 4.25 -0.49 25.31
CA GLY A 52 4.24 0.81 26.00
C GLY A 52 3.15 1.76 25.50
N LYS A 53 3.12 2.94 26.10
CA LYS A 53 2.17 4.01 25.74
C LYS A 53 2.50 4.60 24.37
N TRP A 54 1.48 4.92 23.58
CA TRP A 54 1.61 5.51 22.26
C TRP A 54 2.35 6.84 22.28
N VAL A 55 2.14 7.67 23.30
CA VAL A 55 2.90 8.93 23.46
C VAL A 55 4.41 8.69 23.58
N ASN A 56 4.83 7.63 24.27
CA ASN A 56 6.25 7.29 24.42
C ASN A 56 6.82 6.70 23.12
N ILE A 57 6.02 5.89 22.42
CA ILE A 57 6.36 5.35 21.09
C ILE A 57 6.49 6.50 20.09
N PHE A 58 5.62 7.51 20.16
CA PHE A 58 5.67 8.72 19.33
C PHE A 58 6.96 9.49 19.53
N CYS A 59 7.33 9.75 20.78
CA CYS A 59 8.57 10.46 21.14
C CYS A 59 9.85 9.66 20.90
N GLY A 60 9.76 8.34 20.64
CA GLY A 60 10.91 7.47 20.43
C GLY A 60 11.67 7.13 21.71
N GLU A 61 11.02 7.25 22.88
CA GLU A 61 11.66 7.02 24.19
C GLU A 61 11.98 5.53 24.46
N ASN A 62 11.31 4.62 23.75
CA ASN A 62 11.51 3.18 23.88
C ASN A 62 12.70 2.63 23.05
N ASP A 63 13.33 3.46 22.21
CA ASP A 63 14.39 3.02 21.32
C ASP A 63 15.76 3.51 21.85
N GLN A 64 16.36 2.66 22.67
CA GLN A 64 17.67 2.91 23.29
C GLN A 64 18.86 2.68 22.34
N SER A 65 18.61 2.30 21.07
CA SER A 65 19.67 1.80 20.18
C SER A 65 20.39 2.86 19.33
N THR A 66 19.92 4.11 19.33
CA THR A 66 20.39 5.18 18.41
C THR A 66 20.52 6.55 19.09
N ARG A 67 21.08 6.61 20.30
CA ARG A 67 21.45 7.90 20.93
C ARG A 67 22.63 8.54 20.20
N GLY A 68 22.34 9.32 19.17
CA GLY A 68 23.26 10.30 18.59
C GLY A 68 23.46 11.51 19.52
N PHE A 69 24.61 12.16 19.36
CA PHE A 69 25.18 13.21 20.22
C PHE A 69 24.34 14.51 20.38
N TRP A 70 23.23 14.64 19.64
CA TRP A 70 22.11 15.52 19.98
C TRP A 70 20.88 14.62 20.08
N GLY A 71 20.26 14.56 21.26
CA GLY A 71 19.34 13.49 21.69
C GLY A 71 17.99 13.37 20.97
N SER A 72 17.96 13.34 19.64
CA SER A 72 16.79 12.95 18.85
C SER A 72 17.07 11.64 18.13
N ASN A 73 16.19 10.67 18.34
CA ASN A 73 16.20 9.43 17.61
C ASN A 73 15.69 9.69 16.18
N LYS A 74 16.62 9.65 15.20
CA LYS A 74 16.38 10.00 13.78
C LYS A 74 15.25 9.23 13.08
N ASN A 75 14.68 8.21 13.71
CA ASN A 75 13.59 7.41 13.17
C ASN A 75 12.28 7.50 13.98
N SER A 76 12.18 8.38 14.98
CA SER A 76 10.92 8.55 15.73
C SER A 76 9.77 9.00 14.84
N TYR A 77 8.55 8.58 15.16
CA TYR A 77 7.35 9.06 14.47
C TYR A 77 7.19 10.58 14.61
N LYS A 78 7.56 11.14 15.77
CA LYS A 78 7.58 12.59 15.99
C LYS A 78 8.38 13.32 14.90
N LEU A 79 9.59 12.84 14.58
CA LEU A 79 10.41 13.45 13.55
C LEU A 79 9.78 13.30 12.16
N GLN A 80 9.31 12.11 11.81
CA GLN A 80 8.69 11.87 10.49
C GLN A 80 7.41 12.69 10.27
N ILE A 81 6.64 12.93 11.33
CA ILE A 81 5.42 13.76 11.27
C ILE A 81 5.77 15.24 11.23
N ALA A 82 6.76 15.68 12.01
CA ALA A 82 7.26 17.05 11.93
C ALA A 82 7.80 17.35 10.52
N GLU A 83 8.62 16.46 9.96
CA GLU A 83 9.11 16.59 8.57
C GLU A 83 7.95 16.64 7.56
N ALA A 84 6.92 15.81 7.73
CA ALA A 84 5.76 15.83 6.84
C ALA A 84 5.00 17.16 6.93
N PHE A 85 4.80 17.66 8.16
CA PHE A 85 4.12 18.92 8.43
C PHE A 85 4.92 20.11 7.88
N ASP A 86 6.24 20.12 8.07
CA ASP A 86 7.15 21.14 7.53
C ASP A 86 7.14 21.17 6.00
N VAL A 87 7.16 19.99 5.35
CA VAL A 87 7.02 19.92 3.88
C VAL A 87 5.66 20.43 3.44
N PHE A 88 4.59 20.08 4.14
CA PHE A 88 3.25 20.59 3.85
C PHE A 88 3.18 22.12 3.96
N THR A 89 3.55 22.68 5.12
CA THR A 89 3.43 24.12 5.38
C THR A 89 4.33 24.91 4.43
N SER A 90 5.54 24.42 4.19
CA SER A 90 6.51 25.09 3.31
C SER A 90 6.06 25.17 1.85
N THR A 91 5.34 24.15 1.37
CA THR A 91 4.91 24.04 -0.03
C THR A 91 3.48 24.52 -0.27
N SER A 92 2.62 24.52 0.74
CA SER A 92 1.17 24.77 0.56
C SER A 92 0.72 26.15 1.00
N LEU A 93 1.37 26.76 1.99
CA LEU A 93 0.94 28.03 2.54
C LEU A 93 1.56 29.20 1.76
N LYS A 94 0.72 30.20 1.46
CA LYS A 94 1.11 31.45 0.81
C LYS A 94 1.39 32.49 1.88
N CYS A 95 2.31 33.40 1.58
CA CYS A 95 2.51 34.58 2.40
C CYS A 95 1.29 35.50 2.33
N GLU A 96 0.84 36.01 3.47
CA GLU A 96 -0.35 36.86 3.63
C GLU A 96 -0.03 38.37 3.60
N TYR A 97 1.26 38.72 3.51
CA TYR A 97 1.71 40.11 3.40
C TYR A 97 1.09 40.84 2.22
N ARG A 98 0.73 42.11 2.44
CA ARG A 98 0.31 43.07 1.42
C ARG A 98 1.21 44.30 1.45
N GLY A 99 1.70 44.70 0.29
CA GLY A 99 2.50 45.92 0.16
C GLY A 99 1.65 47.19 0.34
N ASP A 100 2.29 48.35 0.33
CA ASP A 100 1.65 49.66 0.58
C ASP A 100 0.49 49.98 -0.38
N SER A 101 0.52 49.43 -1.59
CA SER A 101 -0.53 49.56 -2.61
C SER A 101 -1.65 48.52 -2.49
N GLY A 102 -1.64 47.69 -1.45
CA GLY A 102 -2.59 46.59 -1.24
C GLY A 102 -2.33 45.33 -2.07
N VAL A 103 -1.29 45.34 -2.91
CA VAL A 103 -0.89 44.19 -3.74
C VAL A 103 -0.41 43.03 -2.85
N PRO A 104 -0.96 41.81 -3.01
CA PRO A 104 -0.59 40.68 -2.17
C PRO A 104 0.72 40.03 -2.61
N CYS A 105 1.44 39.47 -1.64
CA CYS A 105 2.55 38.56 -1.90
C CYS A 105 2.01 37.23 -2.47
N VAL A 106 2.69 36.66 -3.47
CA VAL A 106 2.32 35.35 -4.06
C VAL A 106 3.27 34.22 -3.65
N ASN A 107 4.35 34.55 -2.96
CA ASN A 107 5.38 33.59 -2.58
C ASN A 107 4.89 32.63 -1.49
N ARG A 108 5.35 31.39 -1.56
CA ARG A 108 5.17 30.35 -0.53
C ARG A 108 6.41 30.28 0.35
N TYR A 109 6.29 29.74 1.56
CA TYR A 109 7.40 29.73 2.52
C TYR A 109 8.70 29.14 1.94
N ALA A 110 8.64 28.00 1.23
CA ALA A 110 9.83 27.37 0.62
C ALA A 110 10.51 28.24 -0.46
N SER A 111 9.76 29.11 -1.14
CA SER A 111 10.26 29.97 -2.21
C SER A 111 10.36 31.44 -1.81
N HIS A 112 10.12 31.77 -0.54
CA HIS A 112 10.07 33.14 -0.06
C HIS A 112 11.48 33.65 0.24
N GLN A 113 11.92 34.65 -0.52
CA GLN A 113 13.15 35.40 -0.28
C GLN A 113 12.87 36.88 0.06
N CYS A 114 11.79 37.40 -0.51
CA CYS A 114 11.23 38.72 -0.25
C CYS A 114 9.74 38.71 -0.64
N HIS A 115 8.99 39.77 -0.34
CA HIS A 115 7.60 39.87 -0.77
C HIS A 115 7.55 40.25 -2.24
N GLN A 116 6.92 39.40 -3.07
CA GLN A 116 6.82 39.60 -4.52
C GLN A 116 5.39 39.41 -5.01
N ASN A 117 5.01 40.18 -6.03
CA ASN A 117 3.73 40.01 -6.73
C ASN A 117 3.81 38.91 -7.81
N ASP A 118 2.70 38.69 -8.52
CA ASP A 118 2.56 37.70 -9.60
C ASP A 118 3.49 37.96 -10.81
N LYS A 119 4.00 39.18 -10.97
CA LYS A 119 5.00 39.55 -11.98
C LYS A 119 6.44 39.35 -11.51
N GLY A 120 6.65 38.95 -10.25
CA GLY A 120 7.96 38.80 -9.64
C GLY A 120 8.59 40.11 -9.17
N GLU A 121 7.86 41.22 -9.19
CA GLU A 121 8.33 42.51 -8.70
C GLU A 121 8.30 42.53 -7.17
N VAL A 122 9.35 43.07 -6.55
CA VAL A 122 9.45 43.18 -5.10
C VAL A 122 8.51 44.26 -4.59
N ILE A 123 7.56 43.88 -3.73
CA ILE A 123 6.54 44.77 -3.15
C ILE A 123 6.84 45.17 -1.71
N GLY A 124 7.85 44.56 -1.08
CA GLY A 124 8.29 44.91 0.27
C GLY A 124 9.47 44.06 0.74
N PRO A 125 10.37 44.60 1.58
CA PRO A 125 11.34 43.81 2.31
C PRO A 125 10.68 43.15 3.52
N GLY A 126 11.11 41.95 3.90
CA GLY A 126 10.58 41.29 5.09
C GLY A 126 10.71 39.78 5.06
N TYR A 127 10.38 39.18 6.20
CA TYR A 127 10.28 37.73 6.35
C TYR A 127 8.90 37.25 5.91
N TYR A 128 8.77 35.95 5.69
CA TYR A 128 7.48 35.33 5.46
C TYR A 128 6.48 35.67 6.58
N ASP A 129 5.27 36.04 6.18
CA ASP A 129 4.16 36.43 7.06
C ASP A 129 2.94 35.56 6.76
N SER A 130 2.38 34.89 7.76
CA SER A 130 1.19 34.05 7.65
C SER A 130 0.58 33.74 9.02
N GLN A 131 -0.55 34.38 9.33
CA GLN A 131 -1.39 34.07 10.48
C GLN A 131 -1.92 32.63 10.40
N LEU A 132 -2.26 32.14 9.20
CA LEU A 132 -2.71 30.76 9.02
C LEU A 132 -1.66 29.73 9.46
N LEU A 133 -0.37 29.98 9.20
CA LEU A 133 0.70 29.11 9.70
C LEU A 133 0.74 29.09 11.23
N ASP A 134 0.67 30.26 11.86
CA ASP A 134 0.68 30.38 13.32
C ASP A 134 -0.51 29.62 13.95
N GLU A 135 -1.70 29.77 13.37
CA GLU A 135 -2.91 29.06 13.81
C GLU A 135 -2.78 27.54 13.64
N LEU A 136 -2.26 27.09 12.49
CA LEU A 136 -2.01 25.66 12.23
C LEU A 136 -1.03 25.07 13.23
N VAL A 137 0.10 25.74 13.51
CA VAL A 137 1.11 25.25 14.46
C VAL A 137 0.52 25.10 15.87
N ILE A 138 -0.17 26.14 16.36
CA ILE A 138 -0.77 26.13 17.70
C ILE A 138 -1.83 25.04 17.82
N GLN A 139 -2.72 24.89 16.83
CA GLN A 139 -3.75 23.87 16.86
C GLN A 139 -3.18 22.46 16.71
N TRP A 140 -2.17 22.31 15.86
CA TRP A 140 -1.52 21.02 15.59
C TRP A 140 -0.90 20.43 16.84
N GLU A 141 -0.04 21.19 17.52
CA GLU A 141 0.67 20.69 18.70
C GLU A 141 -0.31 20.31 19.83
N ASN A 142 -1.24 21.20 20.16
CA ASN A 142 -2.21 20.96 21.24
C ASN A 142 -3.10 19.75 20.95
N SER A 143 -3.59 19.63 19.72
CA SER A 143 -4.54 18.58 19.34
C SER A 143 -3.88 17.22 19.14
N LEU A 144 -2.63 17.20 18.64
CA LEU A 144 -1.88 15.96 18.42
C LEU A 144 -1.63 15.22 19.74
N TYR A 145 -1.08 15.91 20.74
CA TYR A 145 -0.82 15.32 22.06
C TYR A 145 -2.11 14.90 22.76
N SER A 146 -3.16 15.74 22.70
CA SER A 146 -4.47 15.41 23.28
C SER A 146 -5.06 14.15 22.65
N ARG A 147 -4.97 14.01 21.31
CA ARG A 147 -5.47 12.84 20.59
C ARG A 147 -4.66 11.57 20.89
N LEU A 148 -3.34 11.66 21.00
CA LEU A 148 -2.50 10.52 21.39
C LEU A 148 -2.85 10.01 22.80
N ASN A 149 -3.07 10.92 23.76
CA ASN A 149 -3.51 10.54 25.11
C ASN A 149 -4.90 9.89 25.11
N ALA A 150 -5.83 10.39 24.29
CA ALA A 150 -7.15 9.78 24.14
C ALA A 150 -7.06 8.35 23.57
N LEU A 151 -6.20 8.14 22.57
CA LEU A 151 -5.92 6.82 22.00
C LEU A 151 -5.33 5.85 23.04
N ASP A 152 -4.39 6.31 23.85
CA ASP A 152 -3.83 5.51 24.95
C ASP A 152 -4.93 5.05 25.91
N ASN A 153 -5.81 5.95 26.34
CA ASN A 153 -6.89 5.61 27.27
C ASN A 153 -7.89 4.60 26.69
N GLU A 154 -8.25 4.70 25.40
CA GLU A 154 -9.20 3.78 24.75
C GLU A 154 -8.58 2.40 24.49
N ILE A 155 -7.28 2.34 24.21
CA ILE A 155 -6.59 1.08 23.91
C ILE A 155 -6.13 0.38 25.19
N ASP A 156 -5.72 1.12 26.23
CA ASP A 156 -5.34 0.52 27.51
C ASP A 156 -6.54 -0.08 28.25
N SER A 157 -7.76 0.34 27.94
CA SER A 157 -8.98 -0.30 28.44
C SER A 157 -9.22 -1.71 27.85
N GLN A 158 -8.36 -2.18 26.95
CA GLN A 158 -8.49 -3.49 26.32
C GLN A 158 -7.56 -4.51 26.99
N ASP A 159 -8.16 -5.61 27.46
CA ASP A 159 -7.49 -6.63 28.28
C ASP A 159 -6.59 -7.58 27.48
N THR A 160 -6.84 -7.71 26.18
CA THR A 160 -6.10 -8.67 25.33
C THR A 160 -5.40 -7.97 24.17
N ARG A 161 -4.29 -8.55 23.72
CA ARG A 161 -3.55 -8.08 22.53
C ARG A 161 -4.44 -8.02 21.29
N GLN A 162 -5.32 -9.00 21.11
CA GLN A 162 -6.23 -9.02 19.97
C GLN A 162 -7.27 -7.90 20.08
N ALA A 163 -7.83 -7.67 21.27
CA ALA A 163 -8.77 -6.56 21.51
C ALA A 163 -8.12 -5.20 21.25
N ARG A 164 -6.86 -5.00 21.69
CA ARG A 164 -6.06 -3.80 21.39
C ARG A 164 -5.92 -3.58 19.88
N ARG A 165 -5.50 -4.61 19.14
CA ARG A 165 -5.35 -4.54 17.68
C ARG A 165 -6.67 -4.22 16.97
N ASN A 166 -7.77 -4.87 17.38
CA ASN A 166 -9.09 -4.63 16.81
C ASN A 166 -9.58 -3.19 17.09
N ALA A 167 -9.36 -2.68 18.30
CA ALA A 167 -9.70 -1.31 18.67
C ALA A 167 -8.88 -0.29 17.84
N THR A 168 -7.56 -0.48 17.76
CA THR A 168 -6.69 0.35 16.93
C THR A 168 -7.14 0.35 15.46
N TRP A 169 -7.46 -0.81 14.90
CA TRP A 169 -7.94 -0.92 13.52
C TRP A 169 -9.27 -0.19 13.33
N ARG A 170 -10.23 -0.33 14.24
CA ARG A 170 -11.52 0.39 14.18
C ARG A 170 -11.31 1.91 14.14
N MET A 171 -10.52 2.45 15.07
CA MET A 171 -10.25 3.88 15.15
C MET A 171 -9.53 4.40 13.90
N HIS A 172 -8.60 3.61 13.37
CA HIS A 172 -7.92 3.93 12.12
C HIS A 172 -8.88 3.91 10.93
N ARG A 173 -9.71 2.89 10.82
CA ARG A 173 -10.72 2.78 9.77
C ARG A 173 -11.65 3.99 9.77
N GLU A 174 -12.17 4.38 10.93
CA GLU A 174 -13.03 5.57 11.07
C GLU A 174 -12.31 6.86 10.63
N ALA A 175 -11.04 7.05 11.01
CA ALA A 175 -10.28 8.23 10.61
C ALA A 175 -10.01 8.28 9.10
N VAL A 176 -9.69 7.13 8.49
CA VAL A 176 -9.47 7.03 7.03
C VAL A 176 -10.78 7.27 6.29
N GLU A 177 -11.87 6.60 6.66
CA GLU A 177 -13.19 6.80 6.04
C GLU A 177 -13.66 8.25 6.17
N GLY A 178 -13.44 8.87 7.34
CA GLY A 178 -13.69 10.29 7.57
C GLY A 178 -12.92 11.18 6.61
N LEU A 179 -11.63 10.91 6.38
CA LEU A 179 -10.83 11.66 5.41
C LEU A 179 -11.39 11.52 3.98
N TYR A 180 -11.61 10.30 3.50
CA TYR A 180 -12.10 10.08 2.12
C TYR A 180 -13.53 10.60 1.89
N SER A 181 -14.34 10.71 2.95
CA SER A 181 -15.67 11.33 2.85
C SER A 181 -15.61 12.81 2.47
N VAL A 182 -14.54 13.50 2.84
CA VAL A 182 -14.30 14.93 2.56
C VAL A 182 -13.38 15.12 1.37
N VAL A 183 -12.26 14.40 1.33
CA VAL A 183 -11.17 14.60 0.37
C VAL A 183 -11.23 13.56 -0.75
N LYS A 184 -12.24 13.69 -1.62
CA LYS A 184 -12.46 12.76 -2.74
C LYS A 184 -11.32 12.74 -3.77
N THR A 185 -10.50 13.79 -3.83
CA THR A 185 -9.34 13.87 -4.74
C THR A 185 -8.27 12.84 -4.43
N LEU A 186 -8.23 12.31 -3.20
CA LEU A 186 -7.34 11.20 -2.82
C LEU A 186 -7.70 9.87 -3.51
N GLU A 187 -8.90 9.73 -4.08
CA GLU A 187 -9.28 8.54 -4.86
C GLU A 187 -8.39 8.33 -6.11
N ASN A 188 -7.68 9.36 -6.56
CA ASN A 188 -6.76 9.31 -7.71
C ASN A 188 -5.26 9.26 -7.31
N ALA A 189 -4.95 9.01 -6.03
CA ALA A 189 -3.58 9.02 -5.52
C ALA A 189 -2.73 7.84 -6.04
N ASP A 190 -1.40 8.02 -5.92
CA ASP A 190 -0.35 7.12 -6.44
C ASP A 190 -0.65 5.63 -6.18
N LEU A 191 -0.80 4.86 -7.26
CA LEU A 191 -1.16 3.43 -7.26
C LEU A 191 -0.23 2.59 -6.38
N MET A 192 0.99 3.06 -6.13
CA MET A 192 1.99 2.32 -5.36
C MET A 192 1.74 2.33 -3.85
N MET A 193 0.83 3.17 -3.33
CA MET A 193 0.59 3.31 -1.89
C MET A 193 -0.74 2.69 -1.44
N CYS A 194 -0.72 2.01 -0.29
CA CYS A 194 -1.93 1.50 0.35
C CYS A 194 -2.83 2.66 0.83
N SER A 195 -4.02 2.78 0.22
CA SER A 195 -5.01 3.82 0.50
C SER A 195 -5.58 3.81 1.92
N TRP A 196 -5.42 2.69 2.66
CA TRP A 196 -5.84 2.59 4.06
C TRP A 196 -4.77 3.12 5.01
N CYS A 197 -3.58 2.50 5.01
CA CYS A 197 -2.60 2.80 6.05
C CYS A 197 -1.63 3.93 5.70
N PHE A 198 -1.50 4.32 4.43
CA PHE A 198 -0.49 5.28 3.95
C PHE A 198 0.98 4.93 4.29
N CYS A 199 1.23 3.77 4.93
CA CYS A 199 2.56 3.31 5.35
C CYS A 199 3.17 2.31 4.40
N ASN A 200 2.38 1.34 3.93
CA ASN A 200 2.86 0.22 3.13
C ASN A 200 2.58 0.42 1.65
N ASP A 201 3.36 -0.25 0.82
CA ASP A 201 3.11 -0.32 -0.61
C ASP A 201 1.86 -1.17 -0.87
N SER A 202 1.12 -0.78 -1.91
CA SER A 202 0.02 -1.59 -2.43
C SER A 202 0.55 -2.90 -2.97
N SER A 203 -0.05 -3.99 -2.52
CA SER A 203 0.17 -5.32 -3.08
C SER A 203 -0.91 -5.69 -4.09
N GLU A 204 -2.12 -5.18 -3.87
CA GLU A 204 -3.29 -5.43 -4.72
C GLU A 204 -4.02 -4.12 -5.03
N PHE A 205 -4.88 -4.16 -6.04
CA PHE A 205 -5.79 -3.08 -6.38
C PHE A 205 -7.22 -3.59 -6.30
N LEU A 206 -8.05 -2.87 -5.55
CA LEU A 206 -9.47 -3.18 -5.49
C LEU A 206 -10.16 -2.79 -6.80
N ALA A 207 -11.34 -3.34 -7.07
CA ALA A 207 -12.09 -3.05 -8.30
C ALA A 207 -12.44 -1.56 -8.46
N CYS A 208 -12.41 -0.79 -7.37
CA CYS A 208 -12.59 0.65 -7.40
C CYS A 208 -11.34 1.48 -7.75
N GLY A 209 -10.17 0.85 -7.83
CA GLY A 209 -8.89 1.50 -8.11
C GLY A 209 -7.99 1.71 -6.90
N HIS A 210 -8.53 1.70 -5.67
CA HIS A 210 -7.73 1.87 -4.46
C HIS A 210 -6.71 0.75 -4.28
N GLY A 211 -5.46 1.14 -4.09
CA GLY A 211 -4.37 0.24 -3.76
C GLY A 211 -4.43 -0.21 -2.30
N ILE A 212 -4.12 -1.47 -2.04
CA ILE A 212 -4.19 -2.05 -0.70
C ILE A 212 -3.02 -3.00 -0.43
N CYS A 213 -2.39 -2.88 0.74
CA CYS A 213 -1.34 -3.80 1.18
C CYS A 213 -1.95 -5.07 1.81
N ASN A 214 -1.24 -6.22 1.77
CA ASN A 214 -1.76 -7.47 2.35
C ASN A 214 -2.20 -7.34 3.82
N ALA A 215 -1.54 -6.48 4.60
CA ALA A 215 -1.90 -6.29 6.01
C ALA A 215 -3.27 -5.63 6.13
N CYS A 216 -3.57 -4.59 5.36
CA CYS A 216 -4.91 -3.98 5.37
C CYS A 216 -5.94 -4.86 4.66
N LEU A 217 -5.55 -5.57 3.59
CA LEU A 217 -6.43 -6.51 2.89
C LEU A 217 -6.95 -7.59 3.84
N ALA A 218 -6.08 -8.15 4.69
CA ALA A 218 -6.45 -9.12 5.70
C ALA A 218 -7.40 -8.57 6.78
N GLU A 219 -7.36 -7.27 7.06
CA GLU A 219 -8.22 -6.62 8.08
C GLU A 219 -9.62 -6.28 7.55
N ILE A 220 -9.75 -5.97 6.25
CA ILE A 220 -11.05 -5.69 5.64
C ILE A 220 -11.77 -6.95 5.14
N ALA A 221 -11.04 -8.04 4.95
CA ALA A 221 -11.60 -9.24 4.36
C ALA A 221 -12.34 -10.11 5.40
N ILE A 222 -13.39 -10.77 4.93
CA ILE A 222 -14.18 -11.71 5.72
C ILE A 222 -13.98 -13.14 5.22
N PRO A 223 -14.16 -14.17 6.07
CA PRO A 223 -14.11 -15.56 5.63
C PRO A 223 -15.17 -15.85 4.55
N SER A 224 -14.80 -16.60 3.52
CA SER A 224 -15.71 -17.04 2.47
C SER A 224 -15.77 -18.58 2.44
N GLY A 225 -16.96 -19.12 2.72
CA GLY A 225 -17.19 -20.57 2.75
C GLY A 225 -16.52 -21.30 3.92
N MET A 226 -16.24 -22.60 3.72
CA MET A 226 -15.71 -23.49 4.77
C MET A 226 -14.18 -23.43 4.92
N ASP A 227 -13.45 -23.06 3.86
CA ASP A 227 -11.99 -22.91 3.93
C ASP A 227 -11.63 -21.57 4.57
N GLN A 228 -11.11 -21.61 5.80
CA GLN A 228 -10.75 -20.41 6.57
C GLN A 228 -9.69 -19.53 5.88
N ARG A 229 -8.94 -20.08 4.92
CA ARG A 229 -7.95 -19.34 4.12
C ARG A 229 -8.61 -18.57 2.99
N LEU A 230 -9.77 -19.01 2.49
CA LEU A 230 -10.49 -18.30 1.45
C LEU A 230 -11.17 -17.07 2.08
N LYS A 231 -10.75 -15.90 1.63
CA LYS A 231 -11.23 -14.61 2.10
C LYS A 231 -11.91 -13.87 0.96
N VAL A 232 -12.85 -13.00 1.32
CA VAL A 232 -13.56 -12.15 0.37
C VAL A 232 -13.57 -10.70 0.83
N VAL A 233 -13.45 -9.78 -0.11
CA VAL A 233 -13.75 -8.36 0.05
C VAL A 233 -14.92 -8.03 -0.87
N GLU A 234 -16.04 -7.63 -0.26
CA GLU A 234 -17.29 -7.36 -0.96
C GLU A 234 -17.45 -5.89 -1.34
N SER A 235 -16.73 -4.98 -0.67
CA SER A 235 -16.83 -3.54 -0.92
C SER A 235 -15.59 -2.77 -0.51
N CYS A 236 -15.49 -1.54 -1.01
CA CYS A 236 -14.57 -0.52 -0.51
C CYS A 236 -15.35 0.55 0.24
N SER A 237 -14.99 0.75 1.51
CA SER A 237 -15.58 1.76 2.39
C SER A 237 -14.95 3.15 2.29
N LEU A 238 -13.90 3.32 1.47
CA LEU A 238 -13.30 4.62 1.17
C LEU A 238 -14.13 5.46 0.19
N HIS A 239 -15.33 4.99 -0.16
CA HIS A 239 -16.30 5.75 -0.95
C HIS A 239 -17.52 6.06 -0.09
N THR A 240 -18.14 7.20 -0.38
CA THR A 240 -19.43 7.57 0.21
C THR A 240 -20.46 7.75 -0.92
N PRO A 241 -21.41 6.81 -1.08
CA PRO A 241 -21.61 5.57 -0.32
C PRO A 241 -20.56 4.49 -0.61
N TRP A 242 -20.48 3.46 0.24
CA TRP A 242 -19.59 2.31 0.04
C TRP A 242 -19.78 1.70 -1.35
N ARG A 243 -18.67 1.36 -2.01
CA ARG A 243 -18.71 0.78 -3.36
C ARG A 243 -18.66 -0.73 -3.27
N LEU A 244 -19.77 -1.38 -3.60
CA LEU A 244 -19.88 -2.84 -3.70
C LEU A 244 -19.14 -3.35 -4.94
N PHE A 245 -18.56 -4.55 -4.83
CA PHE A 245 -17.83 -5.21 -5.90
C PHE A 245 -18.65 -6.34 -6.50
N GLU A 246 -18.80 -6.31 -7.81
CA GLU A 246 -19.50 -7.34 -8.59
C GLU A 246 -18.61 -7.81 -9.75
N PRO A 247 -17.98 -8.99 -9.66
CA PRO A 247 -18.00 -9.93 -8.53
C PRO A 247 -17.12 -9.47 -7.35
N PRO A 248 -17.35 -9.98 -6.12
CA PRO A 248 -16.48 -9.75 -4.97
C PRO A 248 -15.04 -10.24 -5.19
N LEU A 249 -14.07 -9.55 -4.58
CA LEU A 249 -12.66 -9.96 -4.64
C LEU A 249 -12.42 -11.15 -3.73
N HIS A 250 -12.10 -12.30 -4.30
CA HIS A 250 -11.73 -13.50 -3.56
C HIS A 250 -10.21 -13.72 -3.58
N PHE A 251 -9.65 -14.11 -2.45
CA PHE A 251 -8.22 -14.43 -2.35
C PHE A 251 -7.94 -15.45 -1.25
N PHE A 252 -6.76 -16.08 -1.31
CA PHE A 252 -6.29 -16.95 -0.24
C PHE A 252 -5.37 -16.18 0.71
N GLN A 253 -5.76 -16.09 1.98
CA GLN A 253 -4.90 -15.59 3.04
C GLN A 253 -3.97 -16.72 3.52
N LEU A 254 -2.75 -16.70 3.01
CA LEU A 254 -1.71 -17.66 3.40
C LEU A 254 -0.97 -17.18 4.66
N PRO A 255 -0.56 -18.11 5.55
CA PRO A 255 0.36 -17.79 6.64
C PRO A 255 1.66 -17.15 6.15
N VAL A 256 2.23 -16.23 6.94
CA VAL A 256 3.45 -15.48 6.59
C VAL A 256 4.67 -16.40 6.36
N GLN A 257 4.65 -17.61 6.92
CA GLN A 257 5.71 -18.60 6.78
C GLN A 257 5.71 -19.30 5.41
N ILE A 258 4.63 -19.19 4.65
CA ILE A 258 4.52 -19.81 3.33
C ILE A 258 5.05 -18.82 2.30
N GLY A 259 6.24 -19.11 1.79
CA GLY A 259 6.81 -18.38 0.65
C GLY A 259 6.11 -18.73 -0.67
N PRO A 260 6.26 -17.90 -1.71
CA PRO A 260 5.78 -18.22 -3.05
C PRO A 260 6.44 -19.50 -3.56
N ARG A 261 5.63 -20.43 -4.06
CA ARG A 261 6.07 -21.72 -4.59
C ARG A 261 6.16 -21.59 -6.10
N ILE A 262 7.37 -21.43 -6.61
CA ILE A 262 7.62 -21.20 -8.04
C ILE A 262 8.24 -22.46 -8.65
N LEU A 263 7.63 -22.97 -9.71
CA LEU A 263 8.20 -24.02 -10.56
C LEU A 263 8.77 -23.39 -11.82
N SER A 264 10.07 -23.59 -12.06
CA SER A 264 10.74 -23.21 -13.31
C SER A 264 11.06 -24.46 -14.11
N LEU A 265 10.70 -24.45 -15.39
CA LEU A 265 10.90 -25.56 -16.31
C LEU A 265 11.84 -25.14 -17.44
N ASP A 266 12.91 -25.92 -17.61
CA ASP A 266 13.94 -25.62 -18.59
C ASP A 266 13.53 -26.08 -19.99
N GLY A 267 13.94 -25.33 -21.01
CA GLY A 267 13.58 -25.52 -22.41
C GLY A 267 14.54 -26.37 -23.24
N ASP A 268 15.47 -27.08 -22.61
CA ASP A 268 16.49 -27.85 -23.31
C ASP A 268 15.90 -29.14 -23.87
N SER A 269 16.02 -29.31 -25.19
CA SER A 269 15.47 -30.43 -25.94
C SER A 269 15.97 -31.77 -25.40
N GLY A 270 15.06 -32.64 -24.96
CA GLY A 270 15.33 -33.98 -24.45
C GLY A 270 15.27 -34.10 -22.93
N HIS A 271 15.34 -32.99 -22.19
CA HIS A 271 15.27 -32.99 -20.72
C HIS A 271 13.83 -32.93 -20.18
N GLU A 272 12.81 -32.79 -21.05
CA GLU A 272 11.41 -32.67 -20.64
C GLU A 272 10.88 -33.98 -20.04
N VAL A 273 11.36 -35.12 -20.54
CA VAL A 273 11.04 -36.45 -19.98
C VAL A 273 11.60 -36.58 -18.56
N ILE A 274 12.79 -36.03 -18.30
CA ILE A 274 13.41 -36.05 -16.98
C ILE A 274 12.65 -35.12 -16.03
N GLN A 275 12.35 -33.89 -16.46
CA GLN A 275 11.58 -32.93 -15.66
C GLN A 275 10.20 -33.48 -15.27
N THR A 276 9.48 -34.08 -16.23
CA THR A 276 8.17 -34.71 -15.96
C THR A 276 8.27 -35.94 -15.07
N ALA A 277 9.34 -36.74 -15.19
CA ALA A 277 9.60 -37.86 -14.27
C ALA A 277 9.85 -37.39 -12.84
N ILE A 278 10.69 -36.37 -12.63
CA ILE A 278 10.95 -35.78 -11.31
C ILE A 278 9.64 -35.25 -10.69
N LEU A 279 8.87 -34.48 -11.46
CA LEU A 279 7.58 -33.95 -10.99
C LEU A 279 6.60 -35.08 -10.62
N LYS A 280 6.65 -36.19 -11.36
CA LYS A 280 5.80 -37.35 -11.10
C LYS A 280 6.22 -38.05 -9.81
N ASP A 281 7.51 -38.14 -9.54
CA ASP A 281 8.01 -38.69 -8.28
C ASP A 281 7.66 -37.81 -7.08
N VAL A 282 7.68 -36.49 -7.23
CA VAL A 282 7.17 -35.56 -6.22
C VAL A 282 5.68 -35.82 -5.98
N GLU A 283 4.86 -35.86 -7.03
CA GLU A 283 3.43 -36.15 -6.93
C GLU A 283 3.14 -37.54 -6.30
N ASN A 284 3.97 -38.54 -6.61
CA ASN A 284 3.93 -39.88 -6.01
C ASN A 284 4.24 -39.84 -4.51
N HIS A 285 5.24 -39.07 -4.10
CA HIS A 285 5.65 -38.95 -2.70
C HIS A 285 4.53 -38.38 -1.82
N PHE A 286 3.70 -37.49 -2.38
CA PHE A 286 2.50 -36.95 -1.72
C PHE A 286 1.24 -37.80 -1.95
N GLY A 287 1.39 -39.05 -2.37
CA GLY A 287 0.29 -40.02 -2.46
C GLY A 287 -0.65 -39.84 -3.66
N ARG A 288 -0.27 -39.04 -4.68
CA ARG A 288 -1.05 -38.79 -5.91
C ARG A 288 -2.45 -38.20 -5.71
N GLN A 289 -2.77 -37.71 -4.52
CA GLN A 289 -4.10 -37.15 -4.23
C GLN A 289 -4.23 -35.70 -4.72
N ILE A 290 -3.11 -35.00 -4.87
CA ILE A 290 -3.06 -33.59 -5.24
C ILE A 290 -2.23 -33.47 -6.53
N PRO A 291 -2.81 -32.96 -7.62
CA PRO A 291 -2.07 -32.67 -8.84
C PRO A 291 -0.89 -31.74 -8.62
N ILE A 292 0.25 -32.00 -9.29
CA ILE A 292 1.49 -31.23 -9.12
C ILE A 292 1.30 -29.71 -9.25
N ARG A 293 0.37 -29.27 -10.12
CA ARG A 293 0.04 -27.85 -10.33
C ARG A 293 -0.44 -27.13 -9.08
N HIS A 294 -1.05 -27.83 -8.11
CA HIS A 294 -1.57 -27.22 -6.89
C HIS A 294 -0.49 -26.99 -5.83
N PHE A 295 0.72 -27.50 -6.04
CA PHE A 295 1.87 -27.23 -5.19
C PHE A 295 2.54 -25.90 -5.50
N PHE A 296 2.26 -25.29 -6.66
CA PHE A 296 2.96 -24.10 -7.13
C PHE A 296 1.98 -22.94 -7.40
N ASP A 297 2.37 -21.74 -6.99
CA ASP A 297 1.62 -20.50 -7.22
C ASP A 297 1.93 -19.92 -8.61
N LEU A 298 3.12 -20.21 -9.14
CA LEU A 298 3.56 -19.84 -10.47
C LEU A 298 4.32 -21.01 -11.10
N ILE A 299 3.95 -21.35 -12.34
CA ILE A 299 4.66 -22.32 -13.17
C ILE A 299 5.12 -21.57 -14.42
N GLY A 300 6.43 -21.50 -14.62
CA GLY A 300 7.04 -20.83 -15.76
C GLY A 300 8.07 -21.72 -16.44
N GLY A 301 8.42 -21.41 -17.67
CA GLY A 301 9.48 -22.10 -18.38
C GLY A 301 9.86 -21.42 -19.68
N SER A 302 11.00 -21.81 -20.23
CA SER A 302 11.50 -21.36 -21.53
C SER A 302 11.35 -22.46 -22.57
N GLY A 303 11.23 -22.12 -23.87
CA GLY A 303 11.15 -23.10 -24.96
C GLY A 303 10.09 -24.19 -24.74
N THR A 304 10.52 -25.46 -24.76
CA THR A 304 9.67 -26.63 -24.51
C THR A 304 9.19 -26.72 -23.05
N GLY A 305 9.99 -26.26 -22.09
CA GLY A 305 9.59 -26.06 -20.69
C GLY A 305 8.45 -25.05 -20.55
N GLY A 306 8.39 -24.04 -21.40
CA GLY A 306 7.26 -23.10 -21.48
C GLY A 306 5.97 -23.78 -21.95
N LEU A 307 6.04 -24.65 -22.96
CA LEU A 307 4.89 -25.45 -23.41
C LEU A 307 4.42 -26.41 -22.29
N LEU A 308 5.36 -27.01 -21.56
CA LEU A 308 5.06 -27.86 -20.41
C LEU A 308 4.38 -27.08 -19.28
N ALA A 309 4.86 -25.87 -18.98
CA ALA A 309 4.27 -24.98 -17.99
C ALA A 309 2.81 -24.65 -18.32
N ILE A 310 2.52 -24.34 -19.60
CA ILE A 310 1.16 -24.07 -20.05
C ILE A 310 0.28 -25.33 -19.95
N GLY A 311 0.80 -26.48 -20.38
CA GLY A 311 0.12 -27.78 -20.31
C GLY A 311 -0.32 -28.16 -18.90
N ILE A 312 0.61 -28.12 -17.95
CA ILE A 312 0.37 -28.46 -16.55
C ILE A 312 -0.49 -27.39 -15.87
N GLY A 313 -0.18 -26.11 -16.10
CA GLY A 313 -0.77 -24.99 -15.38
C GLY A 313 -2.19 -24.63 -15.82
N GLN A 314 -2.38 -24.34 -17.12
CA GLN A 314 -3.69 -23.96 -17.67
C GLN A 314 -4.40 -25.12 -18.37
N GLY A 315 -3.66 -25.97 -19.09
CA GLY A 315 -4.21 -27.08 -19.87
C GLY A 315 -4.78 -28.22 -19.02
N ASN A 316 -4.57 -28.17 -17.70
CA ASN A 316 -5.04 -29.16 -16.73
C ASN A 316 -4.48 -30.58 -16.99
N TRP A 317 -3.40 -30.70 -17.78
CA TRP A 317 -2.82 -31.98 -18.19
C TRP A 317 -2.24 -32.74 -17.00
N GLY A 318 -2.43 -34.07 -17.02
CA GLY A 318 -1.65 -34.94 -16.14
C GLY A 318 -0.17 -34.96 -16.56
N LEU A 319 0.74 -35.29 -15.64
CA LEU A 319 2.17 -35.31 -15.97
C LEU A 319 2.54 -36.32 -17.07
N GLY A 320 1.88 -37.48 -17.11
CA GLY A 320 2.09 -38.48 -18.17
C GLY A 320 1.54 -38.05 -19.53
N GLU A 321 0.39 -37.37 -19.54
CA GLU A 321 -0.21 -36.79 -20.74
C GLU A 321 0.63 -35.62 -21.27
N SER A 322 1.18 -34.80 -20.36
CA SER A 322 2.02 -33.66 -20.69
C SER A 322 3.29 -34.10 -21.43
N ALA A 323 3.98 -35.12 -20.93
CA ALA A 323 5.17 -35.66 -21.58
C ALA A 323 4.87 -36.21 -22.99
N THR A 324 3.77 -36.96 -23.13
CA THR A 324 3.36 -37.55 -24.41
C THR A 324 2.95 -36.48 -25.43
N SER A 325 2.20 -35.48 -24.98
CA SER A 325 1.73 -34.38 -25.82
C SER A 325 2.89 -33.50 -26.31
N LEU A 326 3.90 -33.26 -25.45
CA LEU A 326 5.11 -32.53 -25.83
C LEU A 326 5.96 -33.26 -26.86
N LEU A 327 6.15 -34.58 -26.70
CA LEU A 327 6.88 -35.38 -27.68
C LEU A 327 6.18 -35.36 -29.05
N ASN A 328 4.85 -35.44 -29.06
CA ASN A 328 4.07 -35.34 -30.29
C ASN A 328 4.18 -33.94 -30.93
N LEU A 329 4.20 -32.88 -30.11
CA LEU A 329 4.39 -31.51 -30.60
C LEU A 329 5.78 -31.29 -31.17
N GLN A 330 6.85 -31.76 -30.51
CA GLN A 330 8.21 -31.65 -31.03
C GLN A 330 8.37 -32.34 -32.39
N ARG A 331 7.68 -33.48 -32.57
CA ARG A 331 7.65 -34.22 -33.83
C ARG A 331 6.88 -33.49 -34.94
N ASP A 332 5.81 -32.80 -34.59
CA ASP A 332 4.95 -32.05 -35.54
C ASP A 332 5.43 -30.61 -35.83
N SER A 333 6.30 -30.04 -34.98
CA SER A 333 6.66 -28.61 -34.99
C SER A 333 7.95 -28.27 -35.72
N TYR A 334 8.62 -29.25 -36.35
CA TYR A 334 9.71 -28.97 -37.30
C TYR A 334 9.15 -28.17 -38.51
N GLY A 335 9.07 -26.84 -38.36
CA GLY A 335 8.64 -25.89 -39.41
C GLY A 335 7.46 -24.95 -39.09
N ARG A 336 6.92 -24.89 -37.85
CA ARG A 336 5.78 -23.99 -37.52
C ARG A 336 6.10 -22.95 -36.44
N MET A 337 5.41 -21.81 -36.49
CA MET A 337 5.57 -20.72 -35.50
C MET A 337 5.00 -21.13 -34.12
N PRO A 338 5.57 -20.65 -33.00
CA PRO A 338 5.14 -21.00 -31.64
C PRO A 338 3.65 -20.79 -31.35
N ASN A 339 3.04 -19.76 -31.95
CA ASN A 339 1.61 -19.46 -31.80
C ASN A 339 0.70 -20.53 -32.43
N ASP A 340 1.14 -21.21 -33.48
CA ASP A 340 0.37 -22.29 -34.13
C ASP A 340 0.37 -23.56 -33.27
N ALA A 341 1.50 -23.83 -32.60
CA ALA A 341 1.59 -24.91 -31.62
C ALA A 341 0.67 -24.63 -30.43
N ILE A 342 0.69 -23.41 -29.87
CA ILE A 342 -0.17 -23.02 -28.75
C ILE A 342 -1.66 -23.14 -29.14
N LYS A 343 -2.07 -22.63 -30.31
CA LYS A 343 -3.47 -22.74 -30.79
C LYS A 343 -3.91 -24.19 -31.05
N LYS A 344 -3.03 -25.03 -31.61
CA LYS A 344 -3.32 -26.45 -31.87
C LYS A 344 -3.54 -27.22 -30.56
N VAL A 345 -2.87 -26.78 -29.50
CA VAL A 345 -2.80 -27.51 -28.23
C VAL A 345 -3.85 -27.02 -27.22
N PHE A 346 -4.07 -25.71 -27.15
CA PHE A 346 -4.91 -25.08 -26.12
C PHE A 346 -6.16 -24.40 -26.68
N GLY A 347 -6.37 -24.41 -28.01
CA GLY A 347 -7.49 -23.72 -28.66
C GLY A 347 -7.27 -22.22 -28.85
N GLY A 348 -8.24 -21.54 -29.47
CA GLY A 348 -8.13 -20.13 -29.87
C GLY A 348 -8.30 -19.09 -28.76
N ASP A 349 -8.88 -19.45 -27.62
CA ASP A 349 -9.22 -18.54 -26.52
C ASP A 349 -8.21 -18.60 -25.36
N PHE A 350 -6.92 -18.47 -25.68
CA PHE A 350 -5.87 -18.42 -24.67
C PHE A 350 -5.84 -17.04 -24.00
N LYS A 351 -6.59 -16.85 -22.90
CA LYS A 351 -6.43 -15.68 -22.02
C LYS A 351 -5.39 -15.98 -20.95
N SER A 352 -4.34 -15.17 -20.88
CA SER A 352 -3.36 -15.24 -19.79
C SER A 352 -4.04 -15.00 -18.44
N GLN A 353 -4.29 -16.06 -17.67
CA GLN A 353 -4.68 -15.90 -16.27
C GLN A 353 -3.42 -15.64 -15.46
N ARG A 354 -3.32 -14.40 -14.97
CA ARG A 354 -2.33 -13.99 -13.99
C ARG A 354 -2.77 -14.57 -12.66
N ILE A 355 -2.13 -15.64 -12.19
CA ILE A 355 -2.30 -16.07 -10.80
C ILE A 355 -1.53 -15.08 -9.94
N ILE A 356 -2.28 -14.26 -9.21
CA ILE A 356 -1.75 -13.24 -8.32
C ILE A 356 -1.35 -13.92 -7.02
N GLY A 357 -0.07 -14.25 -6.88
CA GLY A 357 0.55 -14.49 -5.59
C GLY A 357 1.12 -13.19 -5.05
N SER A 358 0.49 -12.61 -4.03
CA SER A 358 1.11 -11.53 -3.23
C SER A 358 2.48 -12.04 -2.69
N ARG A 359 3.63 -11.35 -2.74
CA ARG A 359 3.96 -9.94 -2.49
C ARG A 359 5.33 -9.56 -3.11
N VAL A 360 5.54 -8.25 -3.27
CA VAL A 360 6.75 -7.55 -3.75
C VAL A 360 8.00 -7.80 -2.86
N SER A 361 9.18 -7.93 -3.49
CA SER A 361 10.47 -7.63 -2.88
C SER A 361 11.26 -6.67 -3.77
N THR A 362 11.30 -5.39 -3.37
CA THR A 362 12.22 -4.40 -3.90
C THR A 362 13.63 -4.68 -3.36
N LYS A 363 14.48 -5.33 -4.15
CA LYS A 363 15.92 -5.27 -3.90
C LYS A 363 16.40 -3.85 -4.21
N ARG A 364 16.87 -3.16 -3.17
CA ARG A 364 17.74 -1.97 -3.29
C ARG A 364 18.89 -2.32 -4.25
N LYS A 365 19.01 -1.60 -5.36
CA LYS A 365 20.27 -1.55 -6.12
C LYS A 365 21.29 -0.84 -5.24
N GLY A 366 22.26 -1.59 -4.74
CA GLY A 366 23.54 -1.00 -4.32
C GLY A 366 24.26 -0.53 -5.58
N ASN A 367 24.57 0.76 -5.65
CA ASN A 367 25.53 1.27 -6.60
C ASN A 367 26.93 0.94 -6.06
N ILE A 368 27.74 0.31 -6.91
CA ILE A 368 29.20 0.44 -6.90
C ILE A 368 29.53 1.78 -7.56
#